data_AF-A0AAV4I513-F1
#
_entry.id   AF-A0AAV4I513-F1
#
_cell.length_a   1.000
_cell.length_b   1.000
_cell.length_c   1.000
_cell.angle_alpha   90.00
_cell.angle_beta   90.00
_cell.angle_gamma   90.00
#
_symmetry.space_group_name_H-M   'P 1'
#
loop_
_entity.id
_entity.type
_entity.pdbx_description
1 polymer ?
#
loop_
_entity_poly.entity_id
_entity_poly.type
_entity_poly.pdbx_seq_one_letter_code
_entity_poly.pdbx_strand_id
1 'polypeptide(L)'
;MQSNILCDFSRGAAEATAAAVLVVLVVLLVVAVVVVVVVVVVVVVEGNDGKCALVEPASSSYHWIVTSDLSCRKSQLSSPWTAESTVSCISECKIRFPGQCLNVVFNTFNRTCTPVHPLAPDDTTPSSLPGDVIYSQDHRRDLTCNTAGNFQLYQRCGEAVCAMLIVETATYYNAKADCQTRNGTIYIPNTYERFTLMEFLGVSHSWIGMERVGGSWVWENGDTIESDFQSYVWAQGQPDQNSHDFCTLVVPGSFKLHDVQCHHQLTYICEQV
;
A
#
# COMPACT_ATOMS: atom_id res chain seq x y z
N MET A 1 -27.67 -25.63 0.64
CA MET A 1 -28.54 -25.84 1.82
C MET A 1 -28.58 -24.53 2.58
N GLN A 2 -29.74 -23.88 2.66
CA GLN A 2 -29.92 -22.67 3.46
C GLN A 2 -29.97 -23.08 4.93
N SER A 3 -28.92 -22.77 5.68
CA SER A 3 -28.91 -22.93 7.12
C SER A 3 -29.52 -21.66 7.72
N ASN A 4 -30.72 -21.76 8.29
CA ASN A 4 -31.33 -20.67 9.05
C ASN A 4 -30.60 -20.53 10.39
N ILE A 5 -29.79 -19.48 10.55
CA ILE A 5 -29.18 -19.10 11.82
C ILE A 5 -30.16 -18.17 12.54
N LEU A 6 -30.68 -18.60 13.68
CA LEU A 6 -31.48 -17.77 14.60
C LEU A 6 -30.52 -17.03 15.56
N CYS A 7 -30.62 -15.71 15.61
CA CYS A 7 -29.83 -14.86 16.48
C CYS A 7 -30.53 -14.74 17.85
N ASP A 8 -29.98 -15.34 18.91
CA ASP A 8 -30.45 -15.15 20.29
C ASP A 8 -29.49 -14.23 21.05
N PHE A 9 -29.77 -12.92 21.04
CA PHE A 9 -29.03 -11.92 21.80
C PHE A 9 -29.53 -11.86 23.25
N SER A 10 -29.21 -12.89 24.04
CA SER A 10 -29.48 -12.86 25.48
C SER A 10 -28.42 -12.07 26.24
N ARG A 11 -28.55 -10.73 26.25
CA ARG A 11 -28.35 -9.86 27.44
C ARG A 11 -28.50 -8.37 27.13
N GLY A 12 -29.46 -7.75 27.80
CA GLY A 12 -29.40 -6.35 28.24
C GLY A 12 -30.01 -5.33 27.30
N ALA A 13 -31.33 -5.14 27.39
CA ALA A 13 -32.03 -4.02 26.78
C ALA A 13 -31.53 -2.67 27.35
N ALA A 14 -31.06 -1.79 26.46
CA ALA A 14 -31.52 -0.40 26.35
C ALA A 14 -30.87 0.27 25.12
N GLU A 15 -31.73 0.84 24.27
CA GLU A 15 -31.47 1.74 23.13
C GLU A 15 -30.96 1.10 21.82
N ALA A 16 -31.89 1.01 20.87
CA ALA A 16 -31.71 0.47 19.54
C ALA A 16 -30.93 1.45 18.63
N THR A 17 -29.67 1.11 18.37
CA THR A 17 -28.95 1.46 17.13
C THR A 17 -28.40 0.15 16.59
N ALA A 18 -28.64 -0.16 15.31
CA ALA A 18 -28.30 -1.42 14.65
C ALA A 18 -26.98 -2.03 15.16
N ALA A 19 -27.05 -3.14 15.88
CA ALA A 19 -25.88 -3.80 16.44
C ALA A 19 -25.18 -4.59 15.33
N ALA A 20 -24.01 -4.13 14.89
CA ALA A 20 -23.11 -4.92 14.07
C ALA A 20 -22.27 -5.81 14.99
N VAL A 21 -22.29 -7.13 14.77
CA VAL A 21 -21.50 -8.08 15.54
C VAL A 21 -20.38 -8.63 14.67
N LEU A 22 -19.14 -8.46 15.14
CA LEU A 22 -17.95 -9.00 14.49
C LEU A 22 -17.83 -10.49 14.85
N VAL A 23 -17.97 -11.37 13.86
CA VAL A 23 -17.77 -12.82 14.03
C VAL A 23 -16.46 -13.21 13.37
N VAL A 24 -15.49 -13.65 14.17
CA VAL A 24 -14.20 -14.15 13.68
C VAL A 24 -14.30 -15.67 13.53
N LEU A 25 -14.34 -16.15 12.28
CA LEU A 25 -14.29 -17.57 11.96
C LEU A 25 -12.83 -17.96 11.66
N VAL A 26 -12.26 -18.78 12.52
CA VAL A 26 -10.93 -19.38 12.28
C VAL A 26 -11.15 -20.71 11.59
N VAL A 27 -10.83 -20.78 10.30
CA VAL A 27 -10.91 -22.02 9.51
C VAL A 27 -9.51 -22.60 9.39
N LEU A 28 -9.33 -23.80 9.95
CA LEU A 28 -8.09 -24.57 9.82
C LEU A 28 -8.17 -25.43 8.57
N LEU A 29 -7.45 -25.06 7.52
CA LEU A 29 -7.30 -25.88 6.33
C LEU A 29 -5.98 -26.65 6.44
N VAL A 30 -6.07 -27.98 6.54
CA VAL A 30 -4.91 -28.86 6.50
C VAL A 30 -4.74 -29.37 5.07
N VAL A 31 -3.70 -28.90 4.38
CA VAL A 31 -3.33 -29.39 3.05
C VAL A 31 -1.91 -29.93 3.13
N ALA A 32 -1.77 -31.24 2.89
CA ALA A 32 -0.47 -31.92 2.78
C ALA A 32 0.56 -31.51 3.85
N VAL A 33 0.18 -31.61 5.13
CA VAL A 33 1.03 -31.34 6.31
C VAL A 33 1.23 -29.85 6.64
N VAL A 34 0.76 -28.91 5.80
CA VAL A 34 0.73 -27.48 6.12
C VAL A 34 -0.63 -27.10 6.72
N VAL A 35 -0.61 -26.55 7.94
CA VAL A 35 -1.81 -25.94 8.55
C VAL A 35 -1.89 -24.50 8.05
N VAL A 36 -2.83 -24.22 7.16
CA VAL A 36 -3.15 -22.86 6.73
C VAL A 36 -4.25 -22.34 7.65
N VAL A 37 -3.92 -21.33 8.45
CA VAL A 37 -4.91 -20.61 9.27
C VAL A 37 -5.54 -19.55 8.39
N VAL A 38 -6.81 -19.75 8.02
CA VAL A 38 -7.60 -18.74 7.31
C VAL A 38 -8.49 -18.05 8.34
N VAL A 39 -8.22 -16.78 8.60
CA VAL A 39 -9.09 -15.94 9.44
C VAL A 39 -10.10 -15.28 8.52
N VAL A 40 -11.37 -15.69 8.64
CA VAL A 40 -12.48 -15.06 7.92
C VAL A 40 -13.22 -14.18 8.91
N VAL A 41 -13.19 -12.86 8.67
CA VAL A 41 -13.97 -11.90 9.44
C VAL A 41 -15.32 -11.76 8.75
N VAL A 42 -16.40 -12.15 9.42
CA VAL A 42 -17.77 -12.02 8.92
C VAL A 42 -18.47 -10.95 9.77
N VAL A 43 -19.03 -9.95 9.11
CA VAL A 43 -19.86 -8.93 9.76
C VAL A 43 -21.30 -9.40 9.67
N VAL A 44 -21.94 -9.63 10.82
CA VAL A 44 -23.37 -9.94 10.89
C VAL A 44 -24.10 -8.65 11.28
N VAL A 45 -25.03 -8.24 10.43
CA VAL A 45 -25.88 -7.05 10.65
C VAL A 45 -27.33 -7.52 10.77
N GLU A 46 -28.03 -7.00 11.78
CA GLU A 46 -29.46 -7.24 11.95
C GLU A 46 -30.25 -6.31 11.01
N GLY A 47 -31.05 -6.90 10.10
CA GLY A 47 -31.94 -6.15 9.22
C GLY A 47 -33.19 -5.65 9.95
N ASN A 48 -33.84 -4.61 9.42
CA ASN A 48 -35.08 -4.05 9.96
C ASN A 48 -36.26 -5.05 10.02
N ASP A 49 -36.13 -6.23 9.40
CA ASP A 49 -37.10 -7.32 9.42
C ASP A 49 -36.76 -8.43 10.44
N GLY A 50 -35.76 -8.23 11.30
CA GLY A 50 -35.32 -9.20 12.30
C GLY A 50 -34.61 -10.42 11.71
N LYS A 51 -34.20 -10.35 10.43
CA LYS A 51 -33.40 -11.39 9.77
C LYS A 51 -31.93 -11.00 9.77
N CYS A 52 -31.09 -11.94 10.19
CA CYS A 52 -29.64 -11.82 10.09
C CYS A 52 -29.22 -12.17 8.66
N ALA A 53 -28.57 -11.24 7.96
CA ALA A 53 -27.93 -11.53 6.67
C ALA A 53 -26.44 -11.83 6.91
N LEU A 54 -25.95 -12.93 6.34
CA LEU A 54 -24.52 -13.07 6.10
C LEU A 54 -24.16 -12.04 5.06
N VAL A 55 -23.54 -10.95 5.48
CA VAL A 55 -22.83 -10.09 4.56
C VAL A 55 -21.56 -10.86 4.23
N GLU A 56 -21.54 -11.53 3.06
CA GLU A 56 -20.25 -11.92 2.47
C GLU A 56 -19.35 -10.69 2.58
N PRO A 57 -18.13 -10.80 3.16
CA PRO A 57 -17.28 -9.64 3.32
C PRO A 57 -17.12 -9.04 1.94
N ALA A 58 -17.66 -7.84 1.75
CA ALA A 58 -17.59 -7.14 0.49
C ALA A 58 -16.11 -6.93 0.17
N SER A 59 -15.51 -7.80 -0.64
CA SER A 59 -14.21 -7.62 -1.30
C SER A 59 -13.01 -7.13 -0.44
N SER A 60 -13.07 -7.16 0.90
CA SER A 60 -12.10 -6.48 1.76
C SER A 60 -11.51 -7.39 2.84
N SER A 61 -11.18 -8.63 2.48
CA SER A 61 -10.30 -9.45 3.33
C SER A 61 -8.87 -8.96 3.17
N TYR A 62 -8.41 -8.08 4.07
CA TYR A 62 -7.01 -7.65 4.07
C TYR A 62 -6.10 -8.80 4.51
N HIS A 63 -5.23 -9.26 3.62
CA HIS A 63 -4.17 -10.19 3.98
C HIS A 63 -2.96 -9.44 4.53
N TRP A 64 -2.35 -9.98 5.57
CA TRP A 64 -1.17 -9.40 6.22
C TRP A 64 -0.10 -10.45 6.43
N ILE A 65 1.15 -10.04 6.27
CA ILE A 65 2.35 -10.87 6.45
C ILE A 65 3.27 -10.22 7.48
N VAL A 66 4.09 -11.04 8.13
CA VAL A 66 5.16 -10.56 8.99
C VAL A 66 6.38 -10.25 8.11
N THR A 67 7.03 -9.11 8.34
CA THR A 67 8.28 -8.73 7.66
C THR A 67 9.37 -8.39 8.68
N SER A 68 10.62 -8.64 8.30
CA SER A 68 11.81 -8.17 9.02
C SER A 68 12.45 -6.94 8.37
N ASP A 69 11.89 -6.44 7.27
CA ASP A 69 12.40 -5.24 6.60
C ASP A 69 12.09 -3.99 7.45
N LEU A 70 13.13 -3.48 8.10
CA LEU A 70 13.04 -2.32 8.97
C LEU A 70 12.68 -1.03 8.22
N SER A 71 12.84 -0.99 6.90
CA SER A 71 12.39 0.16 6.10
C SER A 71 10.87 0.35 6.18
N CYS A 72 10.10 -0.71 6.40
CA CYS A 72 8.63 -0.66 6.47
C CYS A 72 8.07 -0.03 7.75
N ARG A 73 8.92 0.42 8.67
CA ARG A 73 8.51 1.00 9.96
C ARG A 73 9.21 2.32 10.31
N LYS A 74 9.77 3.02 9.32
CA LYS A 74 10.65 4.16 9.55
C LYS A 74 9.95 5.42 10.03
N SER A 75 8.66 5.60 9.73
CA SER A 75 7.84 6.67 10.28
C SER A 75 6.56 6.13 10.89
N GLN A 76 5.88 6.98 11.65
CA GLN A 76 4.58 6.69 12.22
C GLN A 76 3.51 7.52 11.50
N LEU A 77 2.40 6.88 11.16
CA LEU A 77 1.22 7.57 10.63
C LEU A 77 0.54 8.42 11.71
N SER A 78 0.62 7.95 12.95
CA SER A 78 0.12 8.63 14.13
C SER A 78 0.83 8.14 15.38
N SER A 79 0.55 8.78 16.51
CA SER A 79 0.96 8.26 17.81
C SER A 79 0.44 6.83 18.03
N PRO A 80 1.21 5.97 18.74
CA PRO A 80 0.78 4.61 19.07
C PRO A 80 -0.45 4.56 19.99
N TRP A 81 -1.15 3.43 20.01
CA TRP A 81 -2.23 3.13 20.96
C TRP A 81 -2.11 1.70 21.52
N THR A 82 -2.83 1.42 22.60
CA THR A 82 -2.93 0.05 23.12
C THR A 82 -3.99 -0.73 22.35
N ALA A 83 -3.66 -1.94 21.90
CA ALA A 83 -4.58 -2.84 21.21
C ALA A 83 -4.56 -4.24 21.85
N GLU A 84 -5.73 -4.83 22.09
CA GLU A 84 -5.83 -6.14 22.75
C GLU A 84 -5.18 -7.31 21.98
N SER A 85 -4.99 -7.16 20.67
CA SER A 85 -4.39 -8.17 19.80
C SER A 85 -3.83 -7.54 18.52
N THR A 86 -3.04 -8.31 17.77
CA THR A 86 -2.64 -7.94 16.41
C THR A 86 -3.85 -7.67 15.50
N VAL A 87 -4.94 -8.44 15.65
CA VAL A 87 -6.15 -8.27 14.82
C VAL A 87 -6.83 -6.94 15.10
N SER A 88 -7.01 -6.58 16.38
CA SER A 88 -7.59 -5.28 16.73
C SER A 88 -6.66 -4.13 16.35
N CYS A 89 -5.34 -4.29 16.49
CA CYS A 89 -4.35 -3.31 16.01
C CYS A 89 -4.50 -3.02 14.51
N ILE A 90 -4.49 -4.08 13.68
CA ILE A 90 -4.64 -3.98 12.23
C ILE A 90 -6.01 -3.39 11.85
N SER A 91 -7.09 -3.89 12.45
CA SER A 91 -8.45 -3.46 12.15
C SER A 91 -8.65 -1.99 12.48
N GLU A 92 -8.22 -1.55 13.65
CA GLU A 92 -8.32 -0.13 14.03
C GLU A 92 -7.47 0.76 13.14
N CYS A 93 -6.26 0.32 12.76
CA CYS A 93 -5.41 1.08 11.85
C CYS A 93 -6.09 1.27 10.48
N LYS A 94 -6.70 0.21 9.91
CA LYS A 94 -7.46 0.30 8.66
C LYS A 94 -8.69 1.21 8.76
N ILE A 95 -9.37 1.23 9.91
CA ILE A 95 -10.54 2.09 10.15
C ILE A 95 -10.11 3.55 10.31
N ARG A 96 -9.05 3.82 11.07
CA ARG A 96 -8.56 5.18 11.36
C ARG A 96 -7.90 5.83 10.15
N PHE A 97 -7.23 5.03 9.32
CA PHE A 97 -6.48 5.51 8.15
C PHE A 97 -6.80 4.71 6.89
N PRO A 98 -8.00 4.90 6.32
CA PRO A 98 -8.41 4.22 5.09
C PRO A 98 -7.42 4.49 3.96
N GLY A 99 -6.99 3.43 3.28
CA GLY A 99 -6.03 3.51 2.16
C GLY A 99 -4.56 3.76 2.56
N GLN A 100 -4.30 4.39 3.71
CA GLN A 100 -2.94 4.68 4.16
C GLN A 100 -2.38 3.60 5.08
N CYS A 101 -3.17 2.97 5.95
CA CYS A 101 -2.64 1.95 6.85
C CYS A 101 -2.19 0.68 6.09
N LEU A 102 -0.92 0.61 5.67
CA LEU A 102 -0.33 -0.52 4.95
C LEU A 102 0.64 -1.32 5.83
N ASN A 103 1.13 -0.73 6.92
CA ASN A 103 2.06 -1.36 7.85
C ASN A 103 1.70 -1.01 9.31
N VAL A 104 1.89 -1.97 10.22
CA VAL A 104 1.80 -1.75 11.67
C VAL A 104 2.96 -2.44 12.38
N VAL A 105 3.45 -1.84 13.46
CA VAL A 105 4.26 -2.53 14.46
C VAL A 105 3.36 -2.85 15.64
N PHE A 106 3.26 -4.13 15.99
CA PHE A 106 2.57 -4.56 17.20
C PHE A 106 3.58 -5.15 18.18
N ASN A 107 3.67 -4.56 19.36
CA ASN A 107 4.49 -5.07 20.45
C ASN A 107 3.69 -6.07 21.29
N THR A 108 4.14 -7.31 21.27
CA THR A 108 3.45 -8.43 21.92
C THR A 108 3.53 -8.43 23.44
N PHE A 109 4.47 -7.68 24.04
CA PHE A 109 4.64 -7.63 25.49
C PHE A 109 3.79 -6.55 26.15
N ASN A 110 3.79 -5.34 25.59
CA ASN A 110 3.07 -4.20 26.15
C ASN A 110 1.78 -3.85 25.38
N ARG A 111 1.45 -4.63 24.33
CA ARG A 111 0.23 -4.46 23.51
C ARG A 111 0.17 -3.12 22.77
N THR A 112 1.30 -2.47 22.56
CA THR A 112 1.37 -1.22 21.78
C THR A 112 1.22 -1.52 20.29
N CYS A 113 0.27 -0.86 19.65
CA CYS A 113 0.06 -0.81 18.22
C CYS A 113 0.54 0.53 17.68
N THR A 114 1.45 0.50 16.74
CA THR A 114 1.98 1.69 16.08
C THR A 114 1.71 1.58 14.58
N PRO A 115 0.89 2.46 13.99
CA PRO A 115 0.73 2.50 12.55
C PRO A 115 1.97 3.14 11.94
N VAL A 116 2.53 2.51 10.93
CA VAL A 116 3.82 2.93 10.39
C VAL A 116 3.80 2.98 8.87
N HIS A 117 4.70 3.78 8.33
CA HIS A 117 4.99 3.85 6.90
C HIS A 117 6.49 3.80 6.65
N PRO A 118 6.91 3.44 5.44
CA PRO A 118 8.28 3.69 4.99
C PRO A 118 8.57 5.19 4.95
N LEU A 119 9.67 5.64 5.55
CA LEU A 119 10.19 7.02 5.39
C LEU A 119 11.72 7.02 5.45
N ALA A 120 12.40 8.14 5.19
CA ALA A 120 13.57 8.20 4.28
C ALA A 120 14.89 7.46 4.63
N PRO A 121 15.78 7.27 3.62
CA PRO A 121 17.11 6.67 3.77
C PRO A 121 18.10 7.41 4.69
N ASP A 122 17.83 8.68 5.00
CA ASP A 122 18.74 9.55 5.79
C ASP A 122 18.48 9.54 7.30
N ASP A 123 17.42 8.86 7.76
CA ASP A 123 17.13 8.74 9.18
C ASP A 123 17.72 7.45 9.77
N THR A 124 18.10 7.52 11.04
CA THR A 124 18.57 6.35 11.78
C THR A 124 17.51 5.25 11.75
N THR A 125 17.91 4.00 11.53
CA THR A 125 16.98 2.86 11.63
C THR A 125 16.30 2.91 13.00
N PRO A 126 14.95 2.97 13.08
CA PRO A 126 14.27 2.99 14.35
C PRO A 126 14.65 1.76 15.17
N SER A 127 15.02 1.98 16.43
CA SER A 127 15.33 0.89 17.35
C SER A 127 14.10 -0.02 17.50
N SER A 128 14.30 -1.33 17.34
CA SER A 128 13.29 -2.32 17.74
C SER A 128 13.32 -2.48 19.24
N LEU A 129 12.15 -2.49 19.87
CA LEU A 129 11.99 -2.98 21.22
C LEU A 129 11.79 -4.51 21.20
N PRO A 130 12.19 -5.22 22.26
CA PRO A 130 11.80 -6.62 22.44
C PRO A 130 10.29 -6.78 22.34
N GLY A 131 9.84 -7.76 21.55
CA GLY A 131 8.42 -8.04 21.33
C GLY A 131 7.78 -7.31 20.15
N ASP A 132 8.49 -6.37 19.50
CA ASP A 132 8.03 -5.71 18.27
C ASP A 132 7.97 -6.69 17.10
N VAL A 133 6.82 -6.75 16.44
CA VAL A 133 6.62 -7.49 15.19
C VAL A 133 6.02 -6.54 14.15
N ILE A 134 6.63 -6.50 12.96
CA ILE A 134 6.16 -5.67 11.84
C ILE A 134 5.22 -6.51 11.00
N TYR A 135 4.00 -6.01 10.80
CA TYR A 135 3.01 -6.56 9.91
C TYR A 135 2.81 -5.62 8.74
N SER A 136 2.83 -6.16 7.53
CA SER A 136 2.65 -5.43 6.28
C SER A 136 1.52 -6.06 5.48
N GLN A 137 0.78 -5.24 4.75
CA GLN A 137 -0.27 -5.74 3.88
C GLN A 137 0.28 -6.64 2.75
N ASP A 138 -0.47 -7.68 2.43
CA ASP A 138 -0.16 -8.66 1.39
C ASP A 138 -1.13 -8.56 0.22
N HIS A 139 -0.71 -7.81 -0.81
CA HIS A 139 -1.52 -7.59 -2.01
C HIS A 139 -1.34 -8.67 -3.10
N ARG A 140 -0.51 -9.70 -2.91
CA ARG A 140 -0.26 -10.72 -3.97
C ARG A 140 -1.51 -11.49 -4.39
N ARG A 141 -2.49 -11.57 -3.50
CA ARG A 141 -3.75 -12.29 -3.74
C ARG A 141 -4.80 -11.45 -4.46
N ASP A 142 -4.66 -10.13 -4.37
CA ASP A 142 -5.65 -9.19 -4.87
C ASP A 142 -5.22 -8.59 -6.23
N LEU A 143 -3.90 -8.52 -6.48
CA LEU A 143 -3.35 -7.92 -7.69
C LEU A 143 -3.18 -8.96 -8.81
N THR A 144 -3.87 -8.75 -9.93
CA THR A 144 -3.69 -9.55 -11.15
C THR A 144 -2.47 -9.04 -11.91
N CYS A 145 -1.60 -9.94 -12.40
CA CYS A 145 -0.41 -9.55 -13.14
C CYS A 145 -0.21 -10.37 -14.42
N ASN A 146 -0.10 -9.69 -15.57
CA ASN A 146 0.08 -10.31 -16.88
C ASN A 146 1.54 -10.73 -17.11
N THR A 147 1.96 -11.81 -16.45
CA THR A 147 3.32 -12.34 -16.58
C THR A 147 3.64 -12.86 -17.99
N ALA A 148 2.62 -13.30 -18.74
CA ALA A 148 2.78 -13.67 -20.16
C ALA A 148 3.12 -12.46 -21.04
N GLY A 149 2.73 -11.26 -20.62
CA GLY A 149 3.09 -9.99 -21.24
C GLY A 149 4.42 -9.42 -20.76
N ASN A 150 5.26 -10.19 -20.05
CA ASN A 150 6.53 -9.77 -19.43
C ASN A 150 6.42 -8.83 -18.23
N PHE A 151 5.22 -8.60 -17.68
CA PHE A 151 5.10 -7.91 -16.40
C PHE A 151 5.52 -8.84 -15.25
N GLN A 152 6.02 -8.25 -14.16
CA GLN A 152 6.40 -8.95 -12.96
C GLN A 152 5.73 -8.32 -11.74
N LEU A 153 5.30 -9.16 -10.80
CA LEU A 153 4.73 -8.71 -9.54
C LEU A 153 5.87 -8.35 -8.57
N TYR A 154 5.90 -7.10 -8.15
CA TYR A 154 6.78 -6.61 -7.10
C TYR A 154 5.96 -6.19 -5.89
N GLN A 155 6.49 -6.39 -4.70
CA GLN A 155 5.83 -5.98 -3.47
C GLN A 155 6.86 -5.62 -2.40
N ARG A 156 6.59 -4.54 -1.68
CA ARG A 156 7.37 -4.14 -0.52
C ARG A 156 6.54 -3.27 0.41
N CYS A 157 6.72 -3.44 1.72
CA CYS A 157 6.11 -2.61 2.77
C CYS A 157 4.62 -2.34 2.57
N GLY A 158 3.83 -3.38 2.33
CA GLY A 158 2.38 -3.22 2.23
C GLY A 158 1.88 -2.70 0.88
N GLU A 159 2.75 -2.48 -0.10
CA GLU A 159 2.40 -2.07 -1.47
C GLU A 159 2.85 -3.11 -2.49
N ALA A 160 2.10 -3.26 -3.59
CA ALA A 160 2.48 -4.12 -4.70
C ALA A 160 2.16 -3.47 -6.05
N VAL A 161 3.01 -3.75 -7.04
CA VAL A 161 2.80 -3.32 -8.42
C VAL A 161 3.07 -4.47 -9.37
N CYS A 162 2.28 -4.57 -10.44
CA CYS A 162 2.60 -5.38 -11.60
C CYS A 162 3.33 -4.49 -12.60
N ALA A 163 4.66 -4.58 -12.66
CA ALA A 163 5.49 -3.66 -13.43
C ALA A 163 6.39 -4.37 -14.45
N MET A 164 6.74 -3.65 -15.50
CA MET A 164 7.74 -4.03 -16.49
C MET A 164 8.80 -2.94 -16.53
N LEU A 165 10.06 -3.33 -16.27
CA LEU A 165 11.20 -2.43 -16.34
C LEU A 165 11.72 -2.40 -17.78
N ILE A 166 11.62 -1.24 -18.45
CA ILE A 166 12.03 -1.07 -19.84
C ILE A 166 13.43 -0.46 -19.88
N VAL A 167 14.37 -1.20 -20.47
CA VAL A 167 15.78 -0.79 -20.57
C VAL A 167 16.08 -0.03 -21.87
N GLU A 168 15.19 -0.09 -22.85
CA GLU A 168 15.21 0.80 -24.01
C GLU A 168 14.91 2.24 -23.58
N THR A 169 15.56 3.19 -24.26
CA THR A 169 15.38 4.61 -23.95
C THR A 169 14.35 5.27 -24.86
N ALA A 170 13.55 6.15 -24.27
CA ALA A 170 12.53 6.94 -24.98
C ALA A 170 12.39 8.33 -24.37
N THR A 171 11.77 9.25 -25.10
CA THR A 171 11.30 10.52 -24.55
C THR A 171 10.14 10.26 -23.60
N TYR A 172 9.89 11.18 -22.68
CA TYR A 172 8.84 10.99 -21.66
C TYR A 172 7.48 10.63 -22.28
N TYR A 173 7.04 11.39 -23.29
CA TYR A 173 5.76 11.16 -23.94
C TYR A 173 5.73 9.85 -24.75
N ASN A 174 6.85 9.43 -25.33
CA ASN A 174 6.95 8.14 -26.01
C ASN A 174 6.94 6.97 -25.01
N ALA A 175 7.60 7.11 -23.86
CA ALA A 175 7.56 6.12 -22.78
C ALA A 175 6.13 5.96 -22.22
N LYS A 176 5.44 7.08 -21.96
CA LYS A 176 4.03 7.10 -21.55
C LYS A 176 3.14 6.40 -22.58
N ALA A 177 3.30 6.72 -23.86
CA ALA A 177 2.54 6.07 -24.93
C ALA A 177 2.86 4.57 -25.05
N ASP A 178 4.13 4.16 -24.94
CA ASP A 178 4.51 2.75 -24.95
C ASP A 178 3.83 1.97 -23.81
N CYS A 179 3.86 2.50 -22.58
CA CYS A 179 3.16 1.87 -21.46
C CYS A 179 1.65 1.73 -21.71
N GLN A 180 1.01 2.75 -22.31
CA GLN A 180 -0.41 2.68 -22.70
C GLN A 180 -0.69 1.58 -23.73
N THR A 181 0.19 1.37 -24.72
CA THR A 181 0.03 0.26 -25.68
C THR A 181 0.13 -1.14 -25.05
N ARG A 182 0.70 -1.23 -23.84
CA ARG A 182 0.83 -2.45 -23.05
C ARG A 182 -0.29 -2.64 -22.03
N ASN A 183 -1.38 -1.87 -22.14
CA ASN A 183 -2.47 -1.81 -21.15
C ASN A 183 -1.97 -1.43 -19.75
N GLY A 184 -1.08 -0.45 -19.70
CA GLY A 184 -0.51 0.08 -18.47
C GLY A 184 -0.39 1.60 -18.49
N THR A 185 0.22 2.12 -17.44
CA THR A 185 0.64 3.52 -17.33
C THR A 185 2.13 3.58 -17.01
N ILE A 186 2.74 4.73 -17.23
CA ILE A 186 4.08 4.98 -16.67
C ILE A 186 3.97 5.00 -15.14
N TYR A 187 4.94 4.41 -14.45
CA TYR A 187 4.85 4.17 -13.01
C TYR A 187 4.65 5.44 -12.17
N ILE A 188 3.72 5.38 -11.22
CA ILE A 188 3.30 6.51 -10.37
C ILE A 188 3.67 6.26 -8.90
N PRO A 189 4.82 6.75 -8.40
CA PRO A 189 5.21 6.64 -7.00
C PRO A 189 4.67 7.79 -6.14
N ASN A 190 3.35 7.99 -6.13
CA ASN A 190 2.67 9.11 -5.46
C ASN A 190 2.44 8.93 -3.94
N THR A 191 2.83 7.79 -3.37
CA THR A 191 2.76 7.51 -1.92
C THR A 191 4.12 7.03 -1.39
N TYR A 192 4.31 7.06 -0.07
CA TYR A 192 5.55 6.59 0.57
C TYR A 192 5.88 5.13 0.24
N GLU A 193 4.89 4.25 0.26
CA GLU A 193 5.09 2.84 -0.07
C GLU A 193 5.42 2.64 -1.55
N ARG A 194 4.73 3.34 -2.45
CA ARG A 194 4.99 3.24 -3.90
C ARG A 194 6.36 3.80 -4.26
N PHE A 195 6.79 4.86 -3.59
CA PHE A 195 8.15 5.37 -3.74
C PHE A 195 9.20 4.42 -3.17
N THR A 196 8.97 3.84 -2.00
CA THR A 196 9.88 2.82 -1.43
C THR A 196 9.95 1.56 -2.29
N LEU A 197 8.85 1.19 -2.94
CA LEU A 197 8.81 0.13 -3.92
C LEU A 197 9.64 0.50 -5.16
N MET A 198 9.58 1.74 -5.64
CA MET A 198 10.46 2.24 -6.70
C MET A 198 11.94 2.05 -6.35
N GLU A 199 12.35 2.45 -5.14
CA GLU A 199 13.72 2.30 -4.65
C GLU A 199 14.13 0.81 -4.63
N PHE A 200 13.21 -0.07 -4.23
CA PHE A 200 13.42 -1.52 -4.23
C PHE A 200 13.60 -2.13 -5.62
N LEU A 201 12.90 -1.60 -6.63
CA LEU A 201 13.08 -2.03 -8.01
C LEU A 201 14.51 -1.75 -8.52
N GLY A 202 15.28 -0.90 -7.83
CA GLY A 202 16.66 -0.57 -8.20
C GLY A 202 16.74 0.21 -9.51
N VAL A 203 15.63 0.77 -9.96
CA VAL A 203 15.54 1.58 -11.17
C VAL A 203 16.28 2.90 -10.96
N SER A 204 17.04 3.30 -11.97
CA SER A 204 17.79 4.55 -11.96
C SER A 204 17.76 5.15 -13.34
N HIS A 205 17.97 6.47 -13.44
CA HIS A 205 17.98 7.21 -14.69
C HIS A 205 16.74 6.93 -15.57
N SER A 206 15.59 6.76 -14.92
CA SER A 206 14.35 6.30 -15.54
C SER A 206 13.26 7.36 -15.41
N TRP A 207 12.41 7.48 -16.43
CA TRP A 207 11.19 8.28 -16.35
C TRP A 207 10.23 7.74 -15.31
N ILE A 208 9.57 8.68 -14.62
CA ILE A 208 8.51 8.45 -13.65
C ILE A 208 7.30 9.28 -14.04
N GLY A 209 6.10 8.78 -13.78
CA GLY A 209 4.82 9.40 -14.13
C GLY A 209 4.49 10.68 -13.37
N MET A 210 5.35 11.70 -13.45
CA MET A 210 5.12 13.05 -12.96
C MET A 210 5.61 14.07 -13.97
N GLU A 211 4.75 15.06 -14.24
CA GLU A 211 5.06 16.18 -15.13
C GLU A 211 4.56 17.51 -14.54
N ARG A 212 5.11 18.62 -15.03
CA ARG A 212 4.72 19.97 -14.60
C ARG A 212 3.68 20.54 -15.54
N VAL A 213 2.42 20.53 -15.11
CA VAL A 213 1.28 21.06 -15.85
C VAL A 213 0.81 22.36 -15.20
N GLY A 214 0.75 23.46 -15.97
CA GLY A 214 0.24 24.75 -15.47
C GLY A 214 1.04 25.33 -14.30
N GLY A 215 2.30 24.93 -14.12
CA GLY A 215 3.17 25.37 -13.02
C GLY A 215 3.16 24.47 -11.79
N SER A 216 2.36 23.40 -11.79
CA SER A 216 2.27 22.44 -10.68
C SER A 216 2.77 21.06 -11.11
N TRP A 217 3.42 20.35 -10.19
CA TRP A 217 3.80 18.94 -10.39
C TRP A 217 2.58 18.05 -10.19
N VAL A 218 2.26 17.26 -11.22
CA VAL A 218 1.06 16.42 -11.30
C VAL A 218 1.50 15.01 -11.67
N TRP A 219 1.06 14.03 -10.90
CA TRP A 219 1.23 12.62 -11.19
C TRP A 219 0.34 12.19 -12.35
N GLU A 220 0.69 11.11 -13.04
CA GLU A 220 -0.04 10.64 -14.24
C GLU A 220 -1.51 10.29 -13.95
N ASN A 221 -1.86 9.93 -12.70
CA ASN A 221 -3.25 9.70 -12.28
C ASN A 221 -4.03 10.99 -11.98
N GLY A 222 -3.40 12.16 -12.10
CA GLY A 222 -4.00 13.48 -11.86
C GLY A 222 -3.79 14.02 -10.44
N ASP A 223 -3.19 13.24 -9.54
CA ASP A 223 -2.92 13.70 -8.17
C ASP A 223 -1.82 14.77 -8.17
N THR A 224 -1.93 15.74 -7.28
CA THR A 224 -0.81 16.65 -6.98
C THR A 224 0.05 16.08 -5.87
N ILE A 225 1.30 16.53 -5.77
CA ILE A 225 2.16 16.13 -4.66
C ILE A 225 1.65 16.66 -3.31
N GLU A 226 1.52 15.77 -2.32
CA GLU A 226 1.20 16.16 -0.95
C GLU A 226 2.37 16.93 -0.31
N SER A 227 2.07 17.94 0.53
CA SER A 227 3.08 18.82 1.14
C SER A 227 4.15 18.05 1.91
N ASP A 228 3.72 17.03 2.65
CA ASP A 228 4.56 16.28 3.58
C ASP A 228 5.42 15.24 2.82
N PHE A 229 4.99 14.87 1.61
CA PHE A 229 5.71 13.99 0.70
C PHE A 229 6.67 14.78 -0.21
N GLN A 230 6.41 16.07 -0.44
CA GLN A 230 7.22 16.89 -1.33
C GLN A 230 8.69 16.96 -0.93
N SER A 231 9.01 17.17 0.34
CA SER A 231 10.39 17.20 0.83
C SER A 231 11.09 15.84 0.73
N TYR A 232 10.31 14.75 0.63
CA TYR A 232 10.81 13.40 0.52
C TYR A 232 11.19 13.04 -0.91
N VAL A 233 10.41 13.42 -1.93
CA VAL A 233 10.62 12.86 -3.28
C VAL A 233 11.81 13.47 -4.01
N TRP A 234 12.10 14.75 -3.79
CA TRP A 234 13.07 15.48 -4.61
C TRP A 234 14.52 15.24 -4.17
N ALA A 235 15.43 15.22 -5.14
CA ALA A 235 16.84 15.24 -4.86
C ALA A 235 17.23 16.59 -4.24
N GLN A 236 18.37 16.64 -3.54
CA GLN A 236 18.84 17.88 -2.96
C GLN A 236 18.98 18.98 -4.01
N GLY A 237 18.31 20.11 -3.81
CA GLY A 237 18.30 21.25 -4.72
C GLY A 237 17.26 21.18 -5.84
N GLN A 238 16.46 20.11 -5.89
CA GLN A 238 15.41 19.91 -6.89
C GLN A 238 14.01 20.18 -6.30
N PRO A 239 13.02 20.55 -7.12
CA PRO A 239 13.15 20.91 -8.52
C PRO A 239 13.82 22.28 -8.69
N ASP A 240 14.70 22.43 -9.69
CA ASP A 240 15.54 23.65 -9.84
C ASP A 240 14.91 24.76 -10.71
N GLN A 241 13.62 24.61 -11.04
CA GLN A 241 12.76 25.61 -11.72
C GLN A 241 13.29 26.11 -13.07
N ASN A 242 14.13 25.35 -13.75
CA ASN A 242 14.50 25.69 -15.11
C ASN A 242 13.25 25.66 -16.02
N SER A 243 13.10 26.68 -16.88
CA SER A 243 11.87 26.92 -17.65
C SER A 243 11.56 25.88 -18.73
N HIS A 244 12.45 24.90 -18.92
CA HIS A 244 12.33 23.83 -19.92
C HIS A 244 12.19 22.42 -19.31
N ASP A 245 12.30 22.31 -17.98
CA ASP A 245 12.27 21.03 -17.27
C ASP A 245 10.84 20.78 -16.78
N PHE A 246 10.13 19.89 -17.48
CA PHE A 246 8.70 19.61 -17.24
C PHE A 246 8.41 18.15 -16.89
N CYS A 247 9.41 17.26 -16.91
CA CYS A 247 9.24 15.84 -16.65
C CYS A 247 10.25 15.37 -15.60
N THR A 248 9.99 14.28 -14.90
CA THR A 248 10.89 13.83 -13.83
C THR A 248 11.57 12.50 -14.10
N LEU A 249 12.84 12.41 -13.72
CA LEU A 249 13.61 11.17 -13.70
C LEU A 249 13.99 10.75 -12.28
N VAL A 250 14.28 9.46 -12.10
CA VAL A 250 14.94 8.91 -10.91
C VAL A 250 16.44 9.15 -10.97
N VAL A 251 17.00 9.89 -10.02
CA VAL A 251 18.43 10.15 -9.91
C VAL A 251 19.17 8.88 -9.48
N PRO A 252 20.22 8.46 -10.22
CA PRO A 252 21.06 7.33 -9.82
C PRO A 252 21.65 7.50 -8.41
N GLY A 253 21.58 6.45 -7.60
CA GLY A 253 22.16 6.39 -6.26
C GLY A 253 21.27 6.92 -5.14
N SER A 254 20.63 8.08 -5.30
CA SER A 254 19.71 8.62 -4.29
C SER A 254 18.28 8.10 -4.42
N PHE A 255 17.91 7.62 -5.62
CA PHE A 255 16.54 7.23 -5.99
C PHE A 255 15.49 8.34 -5.82
N LYS A 256 15.95 9.59 -5.64
CA LYS A 256 15.12 10.79 -5.58
C LYS A 256 14.83 11.32 -6.98
N LEU A 257 13.88 12.23 -7.10
CA LEU A 257 13.46 12.82 -8.37
C LEU A 257 14.24 14.07 -8.73
N HIS A 258 14.41 14.29 -10.03
CA HIS A 258 15.00 15.49 -10.61
C HIS A 258 14.17 15.89 -11.83
N ASP A 259 13.85 17.17 -11.98
CA ASP A 259 13.16 17.68 -13.15
C ASP A 259 14.11 17.85 -14.34
N VAL A 260 13.67 17.43 -15.51
CA VAL A 260 14.47 17.44 -16.73
C VAL A 260 13.59 17.70 -17.96
N GLN A 261 14.23 18.02 -19.08
CA GLN A 261 13.57 18.21 -20.37
C GLN A 261 12.95 16.88 -20.84
N CYS A 262 11.66 16.89 -21.14
CA CYS A 262 10.89 15.69 -21.53
C CYS A 262 11.40 14.97 -22.78
N HIS A 263 12.29 15.58 -23.56
CA HIS A 263 12.88 15.00 -24.77
C HIS A 263 14.17 14.22 -24.51
N HIS A 264 14.64 14.12 -23.25
CA HIS A 264 15.75 13.21 -22.93
C HIS A 264 15.37 11.75 -23.24
N GLN A 265 16.37 10.94 -23.61
CA GLN A 265 16.17 9.52 -23.89
C GLN A 265 16.54 8.73 -22.64
N LEU A 266 15.54 8.28 -21.88
CA LEU A 266 15.72 7.57 -20.61
C LEU A 266 14.98 6.24 -20.62
N THR A 267 15.42 5.32 -19.76
CA THR A 267 14.68 4.09 -19.45
C THR A 267 13.38 4.44 -18.71
N TYR A 268 12.47 3.49 -18.52
CA TYR A 268 11.18 3.77 -17.90
C TYR A 268 10.54 2.52 -17.31
N ILE A 269 9.51 2.73 -16.50
CA ILE A 269 8.77 1.67 -15.82
C ILE A 269 7.33 1.77 -16.28
N CYS A 270 6.80 0.68 -16.82
CA CYS A 270 5.37 0.54 -17.07
C CYS A 270 4.74 -0.24 -15.93
N GLU A 271 3.63 0.23 -15.40
CA GLU A 271 2.78 -0.51 -14.48
C GLU A 271 1.45 -0.88 -15.12
N GLN A 272 0.98 -2.09 -14.86
CA GLN A 272 -0.29 -2.56 -15.36
C GLN A 272 -1.44 -1.93 -14.54
N VAL A 273 -2.49 -1.50 -15.24
CA VAL A 273 -3.74 -0.98 -14.65
C VAL A 273 -4.84 -2.03 -14.62
#